data_AF-A0A6I7WWQ8-F1
#
_entry.id   AF-A0A6I7WWQ8-F1
#
_cell.length_a   1.000
_cell.length_b   1.000
_cell.length_c   1.000
_cell.angle_alpha   90.00
_cell.angle_beta   90.00
_cell.angle_gamma   90.00
#
_symmetry.space_group_name_H-M   'P 1'
#
loop_
_entity.id
_entity.type
_entity.pdbx_description
1 polymer ?
#
loop_
_entity_poly.entity_id
_entity_poly.type
_entity_poly.pdbx_seq_one_letter_code
_entity_poly.pdbx_strand_id
1 'polypeptide(L)'
;MARVTKPLTNTEVKQAKPKEKEFNLVDGDGLALRVKPNGSKLWIFNYFRPYTKKRTSLSFGSYPAISLADARNKRATARELLAKEIDPKEHREDANRLNDIAHNNTLEHIAEKWLAVKKTTVTQNHATDTWRSLELHIFPELGKIP
;
A
#
# COMPACT_ATOMS: atom_id res chain seq x y z
N MET A 1 14.08 -28.26 -18.66
CA MET A 1 12.87 -28.67 -17.93
C MET A 1 12.48 -27.57 -16.96
N ALA A 2 11.20 -27.19 -16.88
CA ALA A 2 10.74 -26.22 -15.90
C ALA A 2 10.92 -26.80 -14.48
N ARG A 3 11.57 -26.06 -13.57
CA ARG A 3 11.67 -26.48 -12.16
C ARG A 3 10.28 -26.39 -11.53
N VAL A 4 9.68 -27.55 -11.22
CA VAL A 4 8.43 -27.63 -10.46
C VAL A 4 8.74 -27.21 -9.03
N THR A 5 8.07 -26.16 -8.55
CA THR A 5 8.21 -25.69 -7.17
C THR A 5 7.12 -26.35 -6.31
N LYS A 6 7.52 -26.93 -5.17
CA LYS A 6 6.57 -27.46 -4.19
C LYS A 6 5.90 -26.29 -3.47
N PRO A 7 4.56 -26.15 -3.51
CA PRO A 7 3.86 -25.11 -2.78
C PRO A 7 4.08 -25.23 -1.26
N LEU A 8 4.09 -24.10 -0.57
CA LEU A 8 4.22 -24.06 0.87
C LEU A 8 2.93 -24.54 1.54
N THR A 9 3.08 -25.04 2.75
CA THR A 9 1.99 -25.36 3.67
C THR A 9 1.92 -24.35 4.81
N ASN A 10 0.74 -24.20 5.43
CA ASN A 10 0.58 -23.33 6.60
C ASN A 10 1.55 -23.68 7.73
N THR A 11 1.83 -24.98 7.91
CA THR A 11 2.79 -25.48 8.89
C THR A 11 4.22 -25.02 8.58
N GLU A 12 4.68 -25.16 7.34
CA GLU A 12 6.01 -24.69 6.92
C GLU A 12 6.15 -23.17 7.11
N VAL A 13 5.13 -22.39 6.73
CA VAL A 13 5.10 -20.93 6.94
C VAL A 13 5.19 -20.56 8.42
N LYS A 14 4.40 -21.23 9.26
CA LYS A 14 4.38 -20.99 10.71
C LYS A 14 5.71 -21.37 11.37
N GLN A 15 6.26 -22.53 11.01
CA GLN A 15 7.50 -23.07 11.58
C GLN A 15 8.77 -22.44 11.02
N ALA A 16 8.70 -21.65 9.95
CA ALA A 16 9.86 -20.95 9.41
C ALA A 16 10.52 -20.06 10.47
N LYS A 17 11.73 -20.41 10.90
CA LYS A 17 12.51 -19.67 11.90
C LYS A 17 13.46 -18.67 11.21
N PRO A 18 13.71 -17.51 11.83
CA PRO A 18 14.77 -16.61 11.37
C PRO A 18 16.12 -17.32 11.38
N LYS A 19 16.99 -16.93 10.45
CA LYS A 19 18.40 -17.34 10.34
C LYS A 19 19.28 -16.10 10.41
N GLU A 20 20.60 -16.29 10.45
CA GLU A 20 21.58 -15.19 10.46
C GLU A 20 21.42 -14.24 9.26
N LYS A 21 20.99 -14.76 8.10
CA LYS A 21 20.75 -13.98 6.88
C LYS A 21 19.30 -14.13 6.43
N GLU A 22 18.78 -13.09 5.77
CA GLU A 22 17.45 -13.16 5.17
C GLU A 22 17.40 -14.25 4.09
N PHE A 23 16.27 -14.96 4.02
CA PHE A 23 16.04 -15.99 3.03
C PHE A 23 14.59 -16.00 2.58
N ASN A 24 14.34 -16.59 1.41
CA ASN A 24 13.01 -16.69 0.82
C ASN A 24 12.59 -18.16 0.71
N LEU A 25 11.38 -18.48 1.18
CA LEU A 25 10.70 -19.75 0.95
C LEU A 25 9.75 -19.59 -0.24
N VAL A 26 9.95 -20.33 -1.31
CA VAL A 26 9.18 -20.16 -2.55
C VAL A 26 7.90 -20.98 -2.50
N ASP A 27 6.75 -20.35 -2.79
CA ASP A 27 5.44 -21.02 -2.90
C ASP A 27 5.09 -21.39 -4.35
N GLY A 28 5.74 -20.74 -5.32
CA GLY A 28 5.50 -20.94 -6.75
C GLY A 28 4.83 -19.73 -7.40
N ASP A 29 4.86 -19.72 -8.74
CA ASP A 29 4.34 -18.63 -9.58
C ASP A 29 4.84 -17.23 -9.19
N GLY A 30 6.08 -17.14 -8.70
CA GLY A 30 6.69 -15.88 -8.27
C GLY A 30 6.42 -15.50 -6.81
N LEU A 31 5.49 -16.15 -6.12
CA LEU A 31 5.22 -15.92 -4.69
C LEU A 31 6.28 -16.59 -3.82
N ALA A 32 6.75 -15.87 -2.81
CA ALA A 32 7.64 -16.37 -1.79
C ALA A 32 7.38 -15.68 -0.44
N LEU A 33 7.73 -16.36 0.65
CA LEU A 33 7.79 -15.81 1.99
C LEU A 33 9.24 -15.41 2.30
N ARG A 34 9.49 -14.11 2.47
CA ARG A 34 10.77 -13.60 2.96
C ARG A 34 10.80 -13.64 4.47
N VAL A 35 11.77 -14.34 5.03
CA VAL A 35 12.02 -14.42 6.47
C VAL A 35 13.28 -13.61 6.76
N LYS A 36 13.14 -12.55 7.55
CA LYS A 36 14.24 -11.69 7.99
C LYS A 36 14.89 -12.22 9.28
N PRO A 37 16.16 -11.89 9.56
CA PRO A 37 16.84 -12.28 10.80
C PRO A 37 16.12 -11.81 12.07
N ASN A 38 15.41 -10.68 11.99
CA ASN A 38 14.60 -10.14 13.10
C ASN A 38 13.29 -10.93 13.36
N GLY A 39 13.05 -12.05 12.68
CA GLY A 39 11.84 -12.86 12.82
C GLY A 39 10.64 -12.38 12.00
N SER A 40 10.72 -11.21 11.34
CA SER A 40 9.64 -10.71 10.49
C SER A 40 9.49 -11.57 9.23
N LYS A 41 8.23 -11.88 8.89
CA LYS A 41 7.86 -12.67 7.71
C LYS A 41 7.03 -11.83 6.76
N LEU A 42 7.47 -11.72 5.52
CA LEU A 42 6.89 -10.85 4.49
C LEU A 42 6.54 -11.65 3.23
N TRP A 43 5.32 -11.50 2.75
CA TRP A 43 4.92 -12.06 1.47
C TRP A 43 5.45 -11.19 0.34
N ILE A 44 6.24 -11.79 -0.55
CA ILE A 44 6.82 -11.13 -1.71
C ILE A 44 6.38 -11.83 -2.98
N PHE A 45 6.10 -11.06 -4.02
CA PHE A 45 5.78 -11.53 -5.35
C PHE A 45 6.81 -11.01 -6.33
N ASN A 46 7.58 -11.92 -6.90
CA ASN A 46 8.62 -11.61 -7.86
C ASN A 46 8.09 -11.82 -9.27
N TYR A 47 8.21 -10.79 -10.10
CA TYR A 47 7.71 -10.78 -11.47
C TYR A 47 8.63 -9.95 -12.36
N PHE A 48 8.37 -9.98 -13.67
CA PHE A 48 8.99 -9.08 -14.62
C PHE A 48 8.00 -8.01 -15.00
N ARG A 49 8.42 -6.74 -14.93
CA ARG A 49 7.56 -5.63 -15.37
C ARG A 49 7.16 -5.81 -16.83
N PRO A 50 5.90 -5.52 -17.20
CA PRO A 50 5.39 -5.78 -18.54
C PRO A 50 6.18 -5.02 -19.62
N TYR A 51 6.49 -3.75 -19.38
CA TYR A 51 7.17 -2.90 -20.37
C TYR A 51 8.70 -2.97 -20.30
N THR A 52 9.29 -2.83 -19.11
CA THR A 52 10.76 -2.75 -18.96
C THR A 52 11.44 -4.10 -18.92
N LYS A 53 10.67 -5.20 -18.76
CA LYS A 53 11.15 -6.57 -18.53
C LYS A 53 12.16 -6.69 -17.37
N LYS A 54 12.25 -5.68 -16.50
CA LYS A 54 13.11 -5.69 -15.31
C LYS A 54 12.48 -6.56 -14.23
N ARG A 55 13.30 -7.40 -13.60
CA ARG A 55 12.88 -8.21 -12.44
C ARG A 55 12.54 -7.27 -11.28
N THR A 56 11.32 -7.38 -10.78
CA THR A 56 10.78 -6.56 -9.70
C THR A 56 10.15 -7.45 -8.63
N SER A 57 10.10 -6.93 -7.40
CA SER A 57 9.48 -7.59 -6.26
C SER A 57 8.40 -6.67 -5.68
N LEU A 58 7.20 -7.21 -5.47
CA LEU A 58 6.07 -6.55 -4.84
C LEU A 58 5.81 -7.20 -3.49
N SER A 59 5.80 -6.41 -2.40
CA SER A 59 5.41 -6.91 -1.08
C SER A 59 3.89 -6.89 -0.94
N PHE A 60 3.29 -8.00 -0.53
CA PHE A 60 1.85 -8.08 -0.26
C PHE A 60 1.49 -7.75 1.18
N GLY A 61 2.47 -7.81 2.10
CA GLY A 61 2.33 -7.52 3.53
C GLY A 61 3.01 -8.58 4.40
N SER A 62 2.84 -8.49 5.73
CA SER A 62 3.48 -9.39 6.70
C SER A 62 2.57 -10.55 7.11
N TYR A 63 3.18 -11.68 7.46
CA TYR A 63 2.53 -12.76 8.21
C TYR A 63 2.66 -12.46 9.71
N PRO A 64 1.63 -12.69 10.55
CA PRO A 64 0.38 -13.40 10.28
C PRO A 64 -0.78 -12.54 9.76
N ALA A 65 -0.60 -11.22 9.63
CA ALA A 65 -1.66 -10.32 9.16
C ALA A 65 -2.24 -10.71 7.80
N ILE A 66 -1.41 -11.33 6.94
CA ILE A 66 -1.83 -11.94 5.68
C ILE A 66 -1.53 -13.44 5.74
N SER A 67 -2.58 -14.23 5.58
CA SER A 67 -2.46 -15.69 5.53
C SER A 67 -1.83 -16.17 4.20
N LEU A 68 -1.40 -17.43 4.15
CA LEU A 68 -0.91 -18.03 2.90
C LEU A 68 -1.99 -18.03 1.81
N ALA A 69 -3.25 -18.28 2.18
CA ALA A 69 -4.37 -18.26 1.25
C ALA A 69 -4.57 -16.85 0.66
N ASP A 70 -4.56 -15.83 1.51
CA ASP A 70 -4.69 -14.43 1.06
C ASP A 70 -3.51 -14.01 0.18
N ALA A 71 -2.30 -14.44 0.51
CA ALA A 71 -1.11 -14.19 -0.31
C ALA A 71 -1.25 -14.82 -1.71
N ARG A 72 -1.83 -16.02 -1.82
CA ARG A 72 -2.13 -16.68 -3.10
C ARG A 72 -3.23 -15.97 -3.89
N ASN A 73 -4.26 -15.46 -3.21
CA ASN A 73 -5.30 -14.65 -3.84
C ASN A 73 -4.71 -13.35 -4.41
N LYS A 74 -3.91 -12.63 -3.62
CA LYS A 74 -3.18 -11.42 -4.08
C LYS A 74 -2.21 -11.70 -5.22
N ARG A 75 -1.59 -12.89 -5.24
CA ARG A 75 -0.77 -13.35 -6.37
C ARG A 75 -1.62 -13.55 -7.63
N ALA A 76 -2.79 -14.17 -7.52
CA ALA A 76 -3.68 -14.38 -8.66
C ALA A 76 -4.09 -13.05 -9.29
N THR A 77 -4.55 -12.10 -8.48
CA THR A 77 -4.93 -10.76 -8.97
C THR A 77 -3.75 -10.00 -9.59
N ALA A 78 -2.55 -10.08 -8.99
CA ALA A 78 -1.35 -9.47 -9.58
C ALA A 78 -0.97 -10.11 -10.93
N ARG A 79 -1.18 -11.42 -11.09
CA ARG A 79 -0.95 -12.10 -12.37
C ARG A 79 -1.99 -11.75 -13.43
N GLU A 80 -3.24 -11.55 -13.04
CA GLU A 80 -4.29 -11.07 -13.94
C GLU A 80 -3.96 -9.67 -14.47
N LEU A 81 -3.45 -8.78 -13.61
CA LEU A 81 -2.96 -7.46 -14.04
C LEU A 81 -1.81 -7.59 -15.03
N LEU A 82 -0.83 -8.45 -14.75
CA LEU A 82 0.28 -8.71 -15.67
C LEU A 82 -0.17 -9.30 -17.01
N ALA A 83 -1.21 -10.14 -17.04
CA ALA A 83 -1.78 -10.67 -18.26
C ALA A 83 -2.46 -9.59 -19.12
N LYS A 84 -2.91 -8.50 -18.49
CA LYS A 84 -3.42 -7.28 -19.15
C LYS A 84 -2.32 -6.26 -19.45
N GLU A 85 -1.05 -6.65 -19.31
CA GLU A 85 0.13 -5.79 -19.43
C GLU A 85 0.19 -4.63 -18.42
N ILE A 86 -0.58 -4.67 -17.33
CA ILE A 86 -0.58 -3.66 -16.27
C ILE A 86 0.43 -4.04 -15.20
N ASP A 87 1.31 -3.11 -14.80
CA ASP A 87 2.25 -3.34 -13.71
C ASP A 87 1.52 -3.31 -12.34
N PRO A 88 1.48 -4.42 -11.57
CA PRO A 88 0.77 -4.47 -10.29
C PRO A 88 1.31 -3.50 -9.24
N LYS A 89 2.59 -3.14 -9.33
CA LYS A 89 3.21 -2.18 -8.40
C LYS A 89 2.72 -0.76 -8.70
N GLU A 90 2.73 -0.37 -9.97
CA GLU A 90 2.26 0.96 -10.41
C GLU A 90 0.76 1.10 -10.16
N HIS A 91 -0.05 0.08 -10.50
CA HIS A 91 -1.48 0.07 -10.18
C HIS A 91 -1.77 0.31 -8.70
N ARG A 92 -0.97 -0.27 -7.80
CA ARG A 92 -1.10 -0.02 -6.35
C ARG A 92 -0.66 1.38 -5.95
N GLU A 93 0.44 1.87 -6.51
CA GLU A 93 0.94 3.22 -6.25
C GLU A 93 -0.04 4.30 -6.75
N ASP A 94 -0.68 4.08 -7.89
CA ASP A 94 -1.72 4.95 -8.44
C ASP A 94 -2.98 4.95 -7.57
N ALA A 95 -3.44 3.77 -7.12
CA ALA A 95 -4.57 3.69 -6.18
C ALA A 95 -4.27 4.42 -4.86
N ASN A 96 -3.06 4.26 -4.33
CA ASN A 96 -2.63 5.01 -3.15
C ASN A 96 -2.59 6.51 -3.42
N ARG A 97 -2.03 6.94 -4.56
CA ARG A 97 -1.98 8.35 -4.94
C ARG A 97 -3.38 8.94 -5.08
N LEU A 98 -4.33 8.21 -5.66
CA LEU A 98 -5.72 8.65 -5.78
C LEU A 98 -6.38 8.81 -4.40
N ASN A 99 -6.13 7.88 -3.47
CA ASN A 99 -6.58 8.02 -2.08
C ASN A 99 -5.93 9.24 -1.39
N ASP A 100 -4.62 9.44 -1.58
CA ASP A 100 -3.90 10.59 -1.01
C ASP A 100 -4.43 11.91 -1.59
N ILE A 101 -4.70 11.97 -2.89
CA ILE A 101 -5.33 13.12 -3.55
C ILE A 101 -6.73 13.35 -2.97
N ALA A 102 -7.54 12.29 -2.85
CA ALA A 102 -8.88 12.40 -2.29
C ALA A 102 -8.87 12.92 -0.85
N HIS A 103 -7.88 12.53 -0.03
CA HIS A 103 -7.73 13.05 1.32
C HIS A 103 -7.19 14.49 1.36
N ASN A 104 -6.24 14.82 0.49
CA ASN A 104 -5.59 16.15 0.46
C ASN A 104 -6.39 17.23 -0.29
N ASN A 105 -7.36 16.85 -1.13
CA ASN A 105 -8.22 17.80 -1.84
C ASN A 105 -9.56 18.03 -1.13
N THR A 106 -9.70 17.57 0.11
CA THR A 106 -10.88 17.88 0.90
C THR A 106 -11.00 19.38 1.18
N LEU A 107 -12.22 19.90 1.21
CA LEU A 107 -12.48 21.32 1.51
C LEU A 107 -11.85 21.74 2.85
N GLU A 108 -11.92 20.87 3.85
CA GLU A 108 -11.30 21.09 5.16
C GLU A 108 -9.78 21.27 5.05
N HIS A 109 -9.10 20.39 4.31
CA HIS A 109 -7.64 20.45 4.13
C HIS A 109 -7.21 21.67 3.29
N ILE A 110 -7.98 22.02 2.25
CA ILE A 110 -7.73 23.23 1.46
C ILE A 110 -7.97 24.49 2.29
N ALA A 111 -9.04 24.52 3.08
CA ALA A 111 -9.38 25.63 3.96
C ALA A 111 -8.30 25.85 5.04
N GLU A 112 -7.72 24.79 5.59
CA GLU A 112 -6.60 24.89 6.54
C GLU A 112 -5.38 25.55 5.89
N LYS A 113 -4.97 25.08 4.69
CA LYS A 113 -3.88 25.68 3.92
C LYS A 113 -4.15 27.14 3.56
N TRP A 114 -5.38 27.44 3.14
CA TRP A 114 -5.80 28.81 2.84
C TRP A 114 -5.74 29.70 4.08
N LEU A 115 -6.21 29.22 5.23
CA LEU A 115 -6.19 29.99 6.47
C LEU A 115 -4.76 30.25 6.94
N ALA A 116 -3.83 29.30 6.77
CA ALA A 116 -2.42 29.49 7.07
C ALA A 116 -1.80 30.66 6.28
N VAL A 117 -2.13 30.79 4.98
CA VAL A 117 -1.73 31.95 4.17
C VAL A 117 -2.47 33.20 4.63
N LYS A 118 -3.79 33.11 4.87
CA LYS A 118 -4.62 34.26 5.23
C LYS A 118 -4.22 34.89 6.56
N LYS A 119 -3.75 34.09 7.53
CA LYS A 119 -3.20 34.53 8.83
C LYS A 119 -2.05 35.53 8.70
N THR A 120 -1.35 35.57 7.56
CA THR A 120 -0.31 36.59 7.31
C THR A 120 -0.88 37.98 7.06
N THR A 121 -2.15 38.07 6.66
CA THR A 121 -2.82 39.31 6.25
C THR A 121 -3.91 39.76 7.23
N VAL A 122 -4.42 38.85 8.07
CA VAL A 122 -5.51 39.14 9.02
C VAL A 122 -5.05 39.00 10.46
N THR A 123 -5.77 39.65 11.39
CA THR A 123 -5.50 39.50 12.82
C THR A 123 -5.82 38.08 13.30
N GLN A 124 -5.15 37.65 14.37
CA GLN A 124 -5.34 36.30 14.93
C GLN A 124 -6.80 36.03 15.27
N ASN A 125 -7.51 36.99 15.87
CA ASN A 125 -8.93 36.85 16.23
C ASN A 125 -9.80 36.61 14.99
N HIS A 126 -9.62 37.40 13.93
CA HIS A 126 -10.37 37.21 12.68
C HIS A 126 -10.09 35.86 12.02
N ALA A 127 -8.85 35.38 12.04
CA ALA A 127 -8.54 34.04 11.54
C ALA A 127 -9.24 32.94 12.36
N THR A 128 -9.31 33.11 13.68
CA THR A 128 -9.95 32.14 14.59
C THR A 128 -11.47 32.11 14.41
N ASP A 129 -12.11 33.28 14.28
CA ASP A 129 -13.55 33.39 14.01
C ASP A 129 -13.93 32.83 12.64
N THR A 130 -13.12 33.12 11.62
CA THR A 130 -13.31 32.58 10.27
C THR A 130 -13.23 31.06 10.28
N TRP A 131 -12.25 30.47 10.96
CA TRP A 131 -12.12 29.03 11.09
C TRP A 131 -13.31 28.39 11.81
N ARG A 132 -13.74 28.99 12.93
CA ARG A 132 -14.90 28.52 13.69
C ARG A 132 -16.19 28.51 12.86
N SER A 133 -16.37 29.51 11.99
CA SER A 133 -17.52 29.56 11.08
C SER A 133 -17.46 28.42 10.05
N LEU A 134 -16.29 28.14 9.49
CA LEU A 134 -16.08 27.02 8.57
C LEU A 134 -16.36 25.68 9.27
N GLU A 135 -15.86 25.47 10.50
CA GLU A 135 -16.10 24.27 11.30
C GLU A 135 -17.58 24.05 11.65
N LEU A 136 -18.32 25.11 11.98
CA LEU A 136 -19.71 24.99 12.40
C LEU A 136 -20.70 24.86 11.25
N HIS A 137 -20.43 25.52 10.12
CA HIS A 137 -21.43 25.71 9.07
C HIS A 137 -21.08 25.05 7.74
N ILE A 138 -19.80 24.78 7.46
CA ILE A 138 -19.36 24.30 6.14
C ILE A 138 -18.80 22.88 6.23
N PHE A 139 -17.90 22.61 7.17
CA PHE A 139 -17.26 21.30 7.30
C PHE A 139 -18.21 20.14 7.65
N PRO A 140 -19.32 20.32 8.39
CA PRO A 140 -20.23 19.21 8.68
C PRO A 140 -20.83 18.59 7.42
N GLU A 141 -21.08 19.40 6.37
CA GLU A 141 -21.66 18.94 5.12
C GLU A 141 -20.62 18.71 4.03
N LEU A 142 -19.62 19.60 3.91
CA LEU A 142 -18.70 19.65 2.77
C LEU A 142 -17.25 19.34 3.14
N GLY A 143 -16.91 19.25 4.42
CA GLY A 143 -15.52 19.22 4.90
C GLY A 143 -14.70 18.05 4.36
N LYS A 144 -15.32 16.86 4.30
CA LYS A 144 -14.66 15.60 3.88
C LYS A 144 -14.84 15.27 2.39
N ILE A 145 -15.47 16.16 1.63
CA ILE A 145 -15.72 15.94 0.21
C ILE A 145 -14.44 16.33 -0.56
N PRO A 146 -13.86 15.42 -1.38
CA PRO A 146 -12.71 15.71 -2.24
C PRO A 146 -13.02 16.62 -3.43
#